data_AF-A0A2G6F2D6-F1
#
_entry.id   AF-A0A2G6F2D6-F1
#
_cell.length_a   1.000
_cell.length_b   1.000
_cell.length_c   1.000
_cell.angle_alpha   90.00
_cell.angle_beta   90.00
_cell.angle_gamma   90.00
#
_symmetry.space_group_name_H-M   'P 1'
#
loop_
_entity.id
_entity.type
_entity.pdbx_description
1 polymer ?
#
loop_
_entity_poly.entity_id
_entity_poly.type
_entity_poly.pdbx_seq_one_letter_code
_entity_poly.pdbx_strand_id
1 'polypeptide(L)'
;MSSFKAVAIIDGKQRNLLRAEYTFYKLRDITGNPTTTARKTPIYLMFESTGFDDDLYYYMFSPTKSFSGEIIFYDRDLLKTLFKVEFHKAYVVGLEERFNHNDNLPLHINLAITCGAIKIRDVKKIEKWVPEDPFKEVAPTVLEQKNPQVLECYYTDLDGNKEAEPQTGEEVYVVLKTQDYIGETIDIDLSNHTKDFMYNGEIIKDDIIKDFEVTADTHKIKLKVVAQQPQPLKAS
;
A
#
# COMPACT_ATOMS: atom_id res chain seq x y z
N MET A 1 -20.19 29.33 -2.98
CA MET A 1 -21.02 28.24 -2.42
C MET A 1 -20.09 27.26 -1.76
N SER A 2 -20.29 26.97 -0.49
CA SER A 2 -19.37 26.14 0.27
C SER A 2 -19.64 24.66 -0.05
N SER A 3 -18.72 23.96 -0.72
CA SER A 3 -18.91 22.58 -1.17
C SER A 3 -18.17 21.62 -0.23
N PHE A 4 -18.90 20.73 0.44
CA PHE A 4 -18.26 19.55 1.02
C PHE A 4 -17.73 18.67 -0.11
N LYS A 5 -16.50 18.17 0.03
CA LYS A 5 -15.92 17.19 -0.91
C LYS A 5 -16.09 15.80 -0.32
N ALA A 6 -16.55 14.87 -1.15
CA ALA A 6 -16.65 13.47 -0.78
C ALA A 6 -16.01 12.59 -1.86
N VAL A 7 -15.41 11.50 -1.46
CA VAL A 7 -14.75 10.53 -2.34
C VAL A 7 -15.17 9.12 -1.96
N ALA A 8 -15.41 8.27 -2.94
CA ALA A 8 -15.48 6.83 -2.75
C ALA A 8 -14.16 6.18 -3.19
N ILE A 9 -13.64 5.26 -2.38
CA ILE A 9 -12.53 4.37 -2.73
C ILE A 9 -13.10 2.95 -2.83
N ILE A 10 -13.09 2.39 -4.04
CA ILE A 10 -13.53 1.02 -4.35
C ILE A 10 -12.38 0.37 -5.11
N ASP A 11 -11.86 -0.75 -4.61
CA ASP A 11 -10.67 -1.42 -5.16
C ASP A 11 -9.46 -0.49 -5.37
N GLY A 12 -9.25 0.44 -4.46
CA GLY A 12 -8.18 1.44 -4.57
C GLY A 12 -8.42 2.51 -5.64
N LYS A 13 -9.46 2.41 -6.46
CA LYS A 13 -9.86 3.45 -7.40
C LYS A 13 -10.66 4.53 -6.67
N GLN A 14 -10.14 5.75 -6.68
CA GLN A 14 -10.75 6.93 -6.11
C GLN A 14 -11.73 7.58 -7.09
N ARG A 15 -12.98 7.81 -6.65
CA ARG A 15 -14.05 8.43 -7.43
C ARG A 15 -14.60 9.65 -6.69
N ASN A 16 -14.69 10.79 -7.38
CA ASN A 16 -15.28 12.00 -6.81
C ASN A 16 -16.80 11.82 -6.70
N LEU A 17 -17.33 11.89 -5.47
CA LEU A 17 -18.76 11.69 -5.24
C LEU A 17 -19.55 12.99 -5.43
N LEU A 18 -20.61 12.88 -6.21
CA LEU A 18 -21.64 13.89 -6.39
C LEU A 18 -22.80 13.68 -5.40
N ARG A 19 -23.08 12.42 -5.04
CA ARG A 19 -24.10 12.04 -4.06
C ARG A 19 -23.71 10.76 -3.34
N ALA A 20 -24.02 10.70 -2.05
CA ALA A 20 -24.02 9.47 -1.26
C ALA A 20 -25.26 9.44 -0.37
N GLU A 21 -25.99 8.33 -0.39
CA GLU A 21 -27.18 8.12 0.43
C GLU A 21 -27.16 6.72 1.05
N TYR A 22 -27.40 6.65 2.35
CA TYR A 22 -27.51 5.41 3.10
C TYR A 22 -28.60 5.56 4.14
N THR A 23 -29.65 4.75 4.04
CA THR A 23 -30.83 4.86 4.89
C THR A 23 -30.95 3.67 5.82
N PHE A 24 -31.15 3.96 7.10
CA PHE A 24 -31.42 2.96 8.14
C PHE A 24 -32.80 3.17 8.72
N TYR A 25 -33.54 2.09 8.96
CA TYR A 25 -34.89 2.16 9.46
C TYR A 25 -35.26 0.94 10.31
N LYS A 26 -36.29 1.10 11.15
CA LYS A 26 -36.97 0.01 11.84
C LYS A 26 -38.44 0.05 11.44
N LEU A 27 -39.06 -1.11 11.23
CA LEU A 27 -40.51 -1.15 11.10
C LEU A 27 -41.16 -0.89 12.47
N ARG A 28 -42.39 -0.38 12.44
CA ARG A 28 -43.19 -0.06 13.61
C ARG A 28 -44.58 -0.68 13.50
N ASP A 29 -45.18 -1.03 14.63
CA ASP A 29 -46.60 -1.37 14.68
C ASP A 29 -47.48 -0.11 14.57
N ILE A 30 -48.80 -0.30 14.62
CA ILE A 30 -49.79 0.80 14.53
C ILE A 30 -49.69 1.81 15.68
N THR A 31 -49.06 1.44 16.79
CA THR A 31 -48.85 2.30 17.97
C THR A 31 -47.50 3.01 17.95
N GLY A 32 -46.65 2.70 16.96
CA GLY A 32 -45.32 3.29 16.81
C GLY A 32 -44.19 2.50 17.48
N ASN A 33 -44.46 1.33 18.09
CA ASN A 33 -43.41 0.52 18.71
C ASN A 33 -42.53 -0.16 17.64
N PRO A 34 -41.19 -0.12 17.77
CA PRO A 34 -40.30 -0.80 16.83
C PRO A 34 -40.47 -2.32 16.88
N THR A 35 -40.76 -2.95 15.74
CA THR A 35 -41.02 -4.41 15.64
C THR A 35 -39.86 -5.19 15.03
N THR A 36 -38.87 -4.50 14.46
CA THR A 36 -37.71 -5.12 13.83
C THR A 36 -36.41 -4.59 14.40
N THR A 37 -35.35 -5.38 14.22
CA THR A 37 -33.99 -4.84 14.26
C THR A 37 -33.80 -3.79 13.16
N ALA A 38 -32.74 -2.99 13.28
CA ALA A 38 -32.39 -2.00 12.27
C ALA A 38 -32.13 -2.69 10.92
N ARG A 39 -32.80 -2.19 9.89
CA ARG A 39 -32.64 -2.55 8.48
C ARG A 39 -31.95 -1.42 7.75
N LYS A 40 -31.43 -1.72 6.56
CA LYS A 40 -30.82 -0.74 5.66
C LYS A 40 -31.34 -0.92 4.24
N THR A 41 -31.41 0.18 3.50
CA THR A 41 -31.51 0.16 2.04
C THR A 41 -30.12 -0.09 1.45
N PRO A 42 -29.99 -0.32 0.12
CA PRO A 42 -28.71 -0.13 -0.54
C PRO A 42 -28.11 1.24 -0.23
N ILE A 43 -26.79 1.31 -0.26
CA ILE A 43 -26.02 2.56 -0.33
C ILE A 43 -26.10 3.01 -1.78
N TYR A 44 -26.58 4.24 -2.01
CA TYR A 44 -26.65 4.84 -3.33
C TYR A 44 -25.53 5.86 -3.50
N LEU A 45 -24.68 5.66 -4.51
CA LEU A 45 -23.59 6.55 -4.86
C LEU A 45 -23.81 7.12 -6.26
N MET A 46 -23.43 8.38 -6.45
CA MET A 46 -23.36 9.01 -7.76
C MET A 46 -21.98 9.64 -7.94
N PHE A 47 -21.35 9.39 -9.08
CA PHE A 47 -20.08 9.97 -9.48
C PHE A 47 -20.03 10.15 -11.00
N GLU A 48 -19.17 11.04 -11.47
CA GLU A 48 -18.91 11.21 -12.90
C GLU A 48 -18.35 9.90 -13.48
N SER A 49 -18.87 9.49 -14.63
CA SER A 49 -18.36 8.29 -15.30
C SER A 49 -17.08 8.59 -16.08
N THR A 50 -16.18 7.62 -16.08
CA THR A 50 -14.89 7.67 -16.75
C THR A 50 -14.68 6.40 -17.57
N GLY A 51 -13.67 6.41 -18.46
CA GLY A 51 -13.27 5.21 -19.19
C GLY A 51 -12.65 4.10 -18.33
N PHE A 52 -12.55 4.28 -17.01
CA PHE A 52 -11.87 3.38 -16.07
C PHE A 52 -12.82 2.75 -15.05
N ASP A 53 -14.12 2.65 -15.36
CA ASP A 53 -15.17 2.12 -14.49
C ASP A 53 -15.59 0.67 -14.81
N ASP A 54 -14.75 -0.04 -15.56
CA ASP A 54 -14.92 -1.45 -15.95
C ASP A 54 -15.09 -2.42 -14.77
N ASP A 55 -14.45 -2.13 -13.64
CA ASP A 55 -14.57 -2.88 -12.39
C ASP A 55 -16.02 -2.91 -11.89
N LEU A 56 -16.76 -1.81 -12.01
CA LEU A 56 -18.14 -1.72 -11.52
C LEU A 56 -19.08 -2.62 -12.32
N TYR A 57 -18.87 -2.71 -13.62
CA TYR A 57 -19.59 -3.64 -14.50
C TYR A 57 -19.25 -5.09 -14.18
N TYR A 58 -17.96 -5.38 -13.95
CA TYR A 58 -17.53 -6.71 -13.52
C TYR A 58 -18.22 -7.14 -12.21
N TYR A 59 -18.33 -6.23 -11.23
CA TYR A 59 -19.08 -6.48 -9.99
C TYR A 59 -20.57 -6.68 -10.23
N MET A 60 -21.20 -5.87 -11.09
CA MET A 60 -22.61 -5.99 -11.40
C MET A 60 -22.95 -7.31 -12.10
N PHE A 61 -22.10 -7.78 -13.02
CA PHE A 61 -22.32 -9.02 -13.77
C PHE A 61 -21.95 -10.27 -12.98
N SER A 62 -21.11 -10.15 -11.95
CA SER A 62 -20.72 -11.28 -11.14
C SER A 62 -21.78 -11.61 -10.07
N PRO A 63 -22.26 -12.86 -9.98
CA PRO A 63 -23.23 -13.24 -8.96
C PRO A 63 -22.63 -13.31 -7.54
N THR A 64 -21.31 -13.42 -7.42
CA THR A 64 -20.64 -13.74 -6.15
C THR A 64 -19.45 -12.84 -5.83
N LYS A 65 -18.96 -12.05 -6.80
CA LYS A 65 -17.83 -11.18 -6.54
C LYS A 65 -18.26 -10.07 -5.58
N SER A 66 -17.58 -10.01 -4.44
CA SER A 66 -17.75 -8.96 -3.45
C SER A 66 -16.51 -8.08 -3.36
N PHE A 67 -16.68 -6.85 -2.89
CA PHE A 67 -15.59 -5.90 -2.65
C PHE A 67 -15.73 -5.23 -1.29
N SER A 68 -14.71 -4.48 -0.90
CA SER A 68 -14.75 -3.57 0.25
C SER A 68 -14.36 -2.18 -0.22
N GLY A 69 -14.76 -1.16 0.54
CA GLY A 69 -14.46 0.22 0.17
C GLY A 69 -14.82 1.19 1.27
N GLU A 70 -14.54 2.45 1.00
CA GLU A 70 -14.82 3.54 1.93
C GLU A 70 -15.33 4.79 1.23
N ILE A 71 -16.17 5.55 1.94
CA ILE A 71 -16.57 6.90 1.58
C ILE A 71 -15.89 7.84 2.56
N ILE A 72 -15.11 8.78 2.04
CA ILE A 72 -14.40 9.79 2.83
C ILE A 72 -15.08 11.13 2.61
N PHE A 73 -15.54 11.75 3.69
CA PHE A 73 -16.01 13.13 3.69
C PHE A 73 -14.86 14.01 4.20
N TYR A 74 -14.53 15.07 3.46
CA TYR A 74 -13.49 16.02 3.84
C TYR A 74 -14.07 17.26 4.51
N ASP A 75 -13.32 17.81 5.47
CA ASP A 75 -13.57 19.13 6.03
C ASP A 75 -13.43 20.19 4.93
N ARG A 76 -14.31 21.20 4.98
CA ARG A 76 -14.37 22.28 3.98
C ARG A 76 -13.10 23.11 3.89
N ASP A 77 -12.43 23.31 5.02
CA ASP A 77 -11.39 24.33 5.14
C ASP A 77 -9.97 23.73 5.16
N LEU A 78 -9.84 22.49 5.62
CA LEU A 78 -8.52 21.90 5.93
C LEU A 78 -8.12 20.74 5.01
N LEU A 79 -8.97 20.30 4.07
CA LEU A 79 -8.79 19.07 3.28
C LEU A 79 -8.48 17.83 4.13
N LYS A 80 -8.77 17.89 5.43
CA LYS A 80 -8.63 16.78 6.37
C LYS A 80 -9.86 15.90 6.30
N THR A 81 -9.71 14.61 6.57
CA THR A 81 -10.85 13.70 6.73
C THR A 81 -11.74 14.18 7.88
N LEU A 82 -13.01 14.46 7.58
CA LEU A 82 -14.04 14.80 8.56
C LEU A 82 -14.58 13.52 9.20
N PHE A 83 -15.04 12.56 8.38
CA PHE A 83 -15.38 11.21 8.81
C PHE A 83 -15.42 10.24 7.63
N LYS A 84 -15.48 8.94 7.95
CA LYS A 84 -15.56 7.85 6.99
C LYS A 84 -16.83 7.00 7.15
N VAL A 85 -17.24 6.39 6.04
CA VAL A 85 -18.17 5.26 6.00
C VAL A 85 -17.43 4.10 5.34
N GLU A 86 -17.14 3.06 6.09
CA GLU A 86 -16.42 1.88 5.63
C GLU A 86 -17.42 0.73 5.41
N PHE A 87 -17.28 -0.01 4.31
CA PHE A 87 -18.15 -1.15 4.02
C PHE A 87 -17.35 -2.35 3.51
N HIS A 88 -17.78 -3.55 3.91
CA HIS A 88 -17.14 -4.80 3.53
C HIS A 88 -18.15 -5.84 3.04
N LYS A 89 -17.63 -6.78 2.24
CA LYS A 89 -18.41 -7.85 1.61
C LYS A 89 -19.62 -7.26 0.89
N ALA A 90 -19.33 -6.27 0.04
CA ALA A 90 -20.28 -5.46 -0.68
C ALA A 90 -20.50 -6.02 -2.10
N TYR A 91 -21.72 -5.86 -2.59
CA TYR A 91 -22.17 -6.34 -3.89
C TYR A 91 -22.90 -5.21 -4.61
N VAL A 92 -22.62 -5.03 -5.89
CA VAL A 92 -23.42 -4.14 -6.73
C VAL A 92 -24.77 -4.81 -6.98
N VAL A 93 -25.85 -4.13 -6.62
CA VAL A 93 -27.24 -4.61 -6.80
C VAL A 93 -28.02 -3.73 -7.77
N GLY A 94 -27.41 -2.65 -8.26
CA GLY A 94 -27.91 -1.81 -9.33
C GLY A 94 -26.80 -0.91 -9.85
N LEU A 95 -26.75 -0.73 -11.16
CA LEU A 95 -25.84 0.16 -11.86
C LEU A 95 -26.61 0.78 -13.03
N GLU A 96 -26.62 2.10 -13.09
CA GLU A 96 -27.14 2.87 -14.23
C GLU A 96 -26.05 3.86 -14.64
N GLU A 97 -25.56 3.75 -15.87
CA GLU A 97 -24.75 4.79 -16.50
C GLU A 97 -25.64 5.61 -17.41
N ARG A 98 -25.60 6.93 -17.24
CA ARG A 98 -26.48 7.85 -17.95
C ARG A 98 -25.69 8.94 -18.65
N PHE A 99 -25.97 9.11 -19.95
CA PHE A 99 -25.49 10.23 -20.75
C PHE A 99 -26.64 11.17 -21.15
N ASN A 100 -26.46 12.48 -20.97
CA ASN A 100 -27.36 13.52 -21.47
C ASN A 100 -26.59 14.80 -21.77
N HIS A 101 -26.40 15.12 -23.06
CA HIS A 101 -25.66 16.30 -23.51
C HIS A 101 -26.23 17.66 -23.04
N ASN A 102 -27.50 17.71 -22.63
CA ASN A 102 -28.15 18.94 -22.14
C ASN A 102 -28.12 19.09 -20.62
N ASP A 103 -27.52 18.13 -19.91
CA ASP A 103 -27.45 18.13 -18.45
C ASP A 103 -26.13 18.75 -17.96
N ASN A 104 -26.14 19.33 -16.76
CA ASN A 104 -24.93 19.87 -16.13
C ASN A 104 -24.00 18.75 -15.61
N LEU A 105 -24.51 17.52 -15.51
CA LEU A 105 -23.77 16.30 -15.22
C LEU A 105 -23.98 15.30 -16.37
N PRO A 106 -23.38 15.58 -17.55
CA PRO A 106 -23.77 14.95 -18.79
C PRO A 106 -23.42 13.47 -18.84
N LEU A 107 -22.47 12.98 -18.03
CA LEU A 107 -22.11 11.57 -17.95
C LEU A 107 -21.84 11.17 -16.49
N HIS A 108 -22.70 10.32 -15.92
CA HIS A 108 -22.59 9.88 -14.53
C HIS A 108 -23.08 8.45 -14.34
N ILE A 109 -22.60 7.81 -13.27
CA ILE A 109 -23.06 6.50 -12.82
C ILE A 109 -23.86 6.66 -11.53
N ASN A 110 -25.03 6.02 -11.47
CA ASN A 110 -25.77 5.72 -10.25
C ASN A 110 -25.48 4.28 -9.85
N LEU A 111 -24.84 4.10 -8.70
CA LEU A 111 -24.45 2.80 -8.17
C LEU A 111 -25.23 2.49 -6.89
N ALA A 112 -25.88 1.34 -6.85
CA ALA A 112 -26.56 0.82 -5.67
C ALA A 112 -25.78 -0.39 -5.12
N ILE A 113 -25.33 -0.30 -3.88
CA ILE A 113 -24.49 -1.32 -3.23
C ILE A 113 -25.20 -1.83 -1.98
N THR A 114 -25.26 -3.15 -1.82
CA THR A 114 -25.54 -3.74 -0.49
C THR A 114 -24.25 -4.27 0.10
N CYS A 115 -24.10 -4.19 1.43
CA CYS A 115 -22.95 -4.71 2.15
C CYS A 115 -23.35 -5.64 3.29
N GLY A 116 -22.42 -6.52 3.67
CA GLY A 116 -22.55 -7.38 4.84
C GLY A 116 -22.09 -6.71 6.12
N ALA A 117 -21.13 -5.79 6.04
CA ALA A 117 -20.69 -5.01 7.18
C ALA A 117 -20.54 -3.54 6.78
N ILE A 118 -20.95 -2.65 7.67
CA ILE A 118 -20.80 -1.20 7.51
C ILE A 118 -20.39 -0.58 8.85
N LYS A 119 -19.45 0.36 8.79
CA LYS A 119 -19.00 1.18 9.92
C LYS A 119 -19.13 2.64 9.52
N ILE A 120 -19.90 3.39 10.29
CA ILE A 120 -20.12 4.83 10.10
C ILE A 120 -19.53 5.52 11.31
N ARG A 121 -18.43 6.26 11.12
CA ARG A 121 -17.58 6.72 12.24
C ARG A 121 -17.16 5.50 13.07
N ASP A 122 -17.41 5.48 14.37
CA ASP A 122 -17.03 4.34 15.23
C ASP A 122 -18.17 3.34 15.48
N VAL A 123 -19.32 3.51 14.81
CA VAL A 123 -20.48 2.62 14.99
C VAL A 123 -20.54 1.61 13.85
N LYS A 124 -20.42 0.33 14.19
CA LYS A 124 -20.48 -0.78 13.23
C LYS A 124 -21.78 -1.57 13.29
N LYS A 125 -22.21 -2.04 12.12
CA LYS A 125 -23.30 -2.98 11.92
C LYS A 125 -22.80 -4.10 11.01
N ILE A 126 -22.84 -5.33 11.53
CA ILE A 126 -22.43 -6.54 10.83
C ILE A 126 -23.67 -7.42 10.68
N GLU A 127 -23.92 -7.89 9.47
CA GLU A 127 -24.99 -8.82 9.16
C GLU A 127 -24.62 -10.24 9.56
N LYS A 128 -25.62 -11.03 9.96
CA LYS A 128 -25.42 -12.39 10.50
C LYS A 128 -24.72 -13.35 9.52
N TRP A 129 -24.78 -13.07 8.22
CA TRP A 129 -24.19 -13.90 7.16
C TRP A 129 -22.71 -13.52 6.86
N VAL A 130 -22.15 -12.56 7.59
CA VAL A 130 -20.72 -12.27 7.59
C VAL A 130 -20.06 -13.08 8.70
N PRO A 131 -19.12 -13.99 8.39
CA PRO A 131 -18.57 -14.94 9.36
C PRO A 131 -17.64 -14.29 10.39
N GLU A 132 -16.96 -13.21 10.01
CA GLU A 132 -15.96 -12.52 10.83
C GLU A 132 -16.19 -11.01 10.83
N ASP A 133 -15.75 -10.34 11.88
CA ASP A 133 -15.82 -8.88 11.98
C ASP A 133 -14.68 -8.23 11.18
N PRO A 134 -14.96 -7.58 10.03
CA PRO A 134 -13.93 -6.97 9.22
C PRO A 134 -13.38 -5.67 9.82
N PHE A 135 -14.04 -5.13 10.85
CA PHE A 135 -13.60 -3.95 11.60
C PHE A 135 -12.94 -4.33 12.92
N LYS A 136 -12.59 -5.61 13.11
CA LYS A 136 -11.84 -6.02 14.28
C LYS A 136 -10.49 -5.31 14.23
N GLU A 137 -10.32 -4.34 15.10
CA GLU A 137 -9.03 -3.75 15.38
C GLU A 137 -8.14 -4.89 15.86
N VAL A 138 -7.27 -5.35 14.97
CA VAL A 138 -6.05 -6.00 15.40
C VAL A 138 -5.33 -4.93 16.21
N ALA A 139 -5.16 -5.17 17.52
CA ALA A 139 -4.20 -4.43 18.32
C ALA A 139 -2.96 -4.29 17.43
N PRO A 140 -2.35 -3.10 17.31
CA PRO A 140 -1.24 -2.91 16.41
C PRO A 140 -0.27 -4.04 16.69
N THR A 141 -0.22 -5.01 15.78
CA THR A 141 0.98 -5.80 15.63
C THR A 141 1.91 -4.69 15.25
N VAL A 142 2.81 -4.31 16.16
CA VAL A 142 3.80 -3.28 15.93
C VAL A 142 4.22 -3.52 14.49
N LEU A 143 3.83 -2.62 13.58
CA LEU A 143 4.51 -2.56 12.30
C LEU A 143 5.90 -2.26 12.79
N GLU A 144 6.78 -3.27 12.84
CA GLU A 144 8.17 -3.04 13.18
C GLU A 144 8.53 -1.86 12.30
N GLN A 145 8.78 -0.72 12.94
CA GLN A 145 9.30 0.42 12.24
C GLN A 145 10.63 -0.10 11.73
N LYS A 146 10.64 -0.56 10.48
CA LYS A 146 11.84 -1.01 9.81
C LYS A 146 12.85 0.08 10.08
N ASN A 147 13.90 -0.27 10.80
CA ASN A 147 15.00 0.65 11.06
C ASN A 147 16.19 0.03 10.35
N PRO A 148 16.33 0.23 9.03
CA PRO A 148 17.38 -0.40 8.25
C PRO A 148 18.74 -0.13 8.88
N GLN A 149 19.41 -1.18 9.31
CA GLN A 149 20.74 -1.10 9.93
C GLN A 149 21.72 -2.04 9.25
N VAL A 150 22.92 -1.53 9.00
CA VAL A 150 24.09 -2.36 8.72
C VAL A 150 24.63 -2.84 10.06
N LEU A 151 24.59 -4.14 10.29
CA LEU A 151 25.09 -4.76 11.52
C LEU A 151 26.60 -5.01 11.42
N GLU A 152 27.06 -5.56 10.29
CA GLU A 152 28.47 -5.84 10.04
C GLU A 152 28.77 -5.71 8.53
N CYS A 153 29.94 -5.14 8.21
CA CYS A 153 30.52 -5.19 6.86
C CYS A 153 32.01 -5.49 7.02
N TYR A 154 32.47 -6.66 6.56
CA TYR A 154 33.86 -7.10 6.71
C TYR A 154 34.26 -8.10 5.63
N TYR A 155 35.57 -8.32 5.48
CA TYR A 155 36.10 -9.27 4.50
C TYR A 155 36.42 -10.62 5.11
N THR A 156 36.35 -11.66 4.28
CA THR A 156 36.91 -12.98 4.59
C THR A 156 37.66 -13.54 3.39
N ASP A 157 38.56 -14.50 3.63
CA ASP A 157 38.97 -15.42 2.58
C ASP A 157 37.79 -16.28 2.07
N LEU A 158 38.06 -17.17 1.12
CA LEU A 158 37.06 -18.08 0.56
C LEU A 158 36.56 -19.12 1.56
N ASP A 159 37.31 -19.40 2.62
CA ASP A 159 36.97 -20.34 3.69
C ASP A 159 36.16 -19.67 4.82
N GLY A 160 36.10 -18.33 4.85
CA GLY A 160 35.34 -17.54 5.81
C GLY A 160 36.16 -16.96 6.97
N ASN A 161 37.49 -17.02 6.93
CA ASN A 161 38.35 -16.48 7.98
C ASN A 161 38.50 -14.95 7.83
N LYS A 162 38.29 -14.21 8.92
CA LYS A 162 38.39 -12.74 8.97
C LYS A 162 39.84 -12.21 9.08
N GLU A 163 40.79 -13.07 9.43
CA GLU A 163 42.20 -12.71 9.69
C GLU A 163 43.13 -13.00 8.51
N ALA A 164 42.58 -13.39 7.37
CA ALA A 164 43.38 -13.62 6.17
C ALA A 164 43.93 -12.29 5.61
N GLU A 165 45.18 -12.29 5.15
CA GLU A 165 45.82 -11.16 4.45
C GLU A 165 45.81 -11.42 2.93
N PRO A 166 44.72 -11.10 2.23
CA PRO A 166 44.55 -11.48 0.84
C PRO A 166 45.59 -10.78 -0.05
N GLN A 167 46.22 -11.55 -0.94
CA GLN A 167 47.23 -11.08 -1.87
C GLN A 167 46.64 -10.60 -3.19
N THR A 168 47.37 -9.77 -3.92
CA THR A 168 46.92 -9.28 -5.23
C THR A 168 46.70 -10.46 -6.17
N GLY A 169 45.52 -10.51 -6.79
CA GLY A 169 45.09 -11.59 -7.68
C GLY A 169 44.23 -12.66 -7.00
N GLU A 170 44.16 -12.69 -5.67
CA GLU A 170 43.29 -13.60 -4.92
C GLU A 170 41.84 -13.11 -4.90
N GLU A 171 40.94 -14.03 -4.55
CA GLU A 171 39.52 -13.75 -4.39
C GLU A 171 39.15 -13.77 -2.91
N VAL A 172 38.27 -12.86 -2.51
CA VAL A 172 37.77 -12.70 -1.15
C VAL A 172 36.25 -12.54 -1.18
N TYR A 173 35.61 -12.66 -0.02
CA TYR A 173 34.23 -12.22 0.17
C TYR A 173 34.21 -10.93 0.97
N VAL A 174 33.36 -9.98 0.58
CA VAL A 174 32.80 -9.03 1.53
C VAL A 174 31.48 -9.60 2.06
N VAL A 175 31.36 -9.65 3.38
CA VAL A 175 30.19 -10.13 4.11
C VAL A 175 29.43 -8.92 4.62
N LEU A 176 28.24 -8.69 4.08
CA LEU A 176 27.31 -7.66 4.52
C LEU A 176 26.21 -8.33 5.34
N LYS A 177 26.05 -7.91 6.60
CA LYS A 177 24.93 -8.31 7.46
C LYS A 177 24.05 -7.10 7.74
N THR A 178 22.76 -7.25 7.50
CA THR A 178 21.79 -6.16 7.66
C THR A 178 20.59 -6.61 8.48
N GLN A 179 19.90 -5.65 9.06
CA GLN A 179 18.57 -5.80 9.63
C GLN A 179 17.63 -4.82 8.94
N ASP A 180 16.41 -5.26 8.63
CA ASP A 180 15.34 -4.44 8.03
C ASP A 180 15.63 -3.82 6.65
N TYR A 181 16.70 -4.23 5.96
CA TYR A 181 17.10 -3.71 4.65
C TYR A 181 16.51 -4.47 3.43
N ILE A 182 15.87 -5.64 3.63
CA ILE A 182 15.39 -6.45 2.50
C ILE A 182 14.40 -5.66 1.63
N GLY A 183 14.72 -5.55 0.34
CA GLY A 183 13.97 -4.81 -0.68
C GLY A 183 14.45 -3.38 -0.92
N GLU A 184 15.44 -2.91 -0.15
CA GLU A 184 16.08 -1.59 -0.31
C GLU A 184 17.47 -1.74 -0.98
N THR A 185 18.06 -0.62 -1.39
CA THR A 185 19.43 -0.54 -1.93
C THR A 185 20.39 0.10 -0.93
N ILE A 186 21.66 -0.31 -0.96
CA ILE A 186 22.71 0.26 -0.12
C ILE A 186 24.04 0.42 -0.89
N ASP A 187 24.76 1.49 -0.58
CA ASP A 187 26.15 1.66 -1.00
C ASP A 187 27.08 0.93 -0.02
N ILE A 188 27.90 0.01 -0.52
CA ILE A 188 28.87 -0.74 0.28
C ILE A 188 30.24 -0.09 0.12
N ASP A 189 30.70 0.57 1.19
CA ASP A 189 32.03 1.16 1.28
C ASP A 189 33.07 0.07 1.60
N LEU A 190 34.07 -0.03 0.72
CA LEU A 190 35.17 -0.98 0.74
C LEU A 190 36.50 -0.33 1.17
N SER A 191 36.52 0.97 1.50
CA SER A 191 37.73 1.78 1.72
C SER A 191 38.55 1.43 2.97
N ASN A 192 38.22 0.36 3.69
CA ASN A 192 38.94 -0.02 4.91
C ASN A 192 40.30 -0.70 4.65
N HIS A 193 40.69 -0.86 3.39
CA HIS A 193 41.89 -1.58 2.97
C HIS A 193 42.82 -0.73 2.09
N THR A 194 44.08 -1.14 1.99
CA THR A 194 45.13 -0.50 1.17
C THR A 194 45.19 -1.02 -0.28
N LYS A 195 44.14 -1.73 -0.73
CA LYS A 195 44.07 -2.38 -2.04
C LYS A 195 42.69 -2.15 -2.64
N ASP A 196 42.64 -2.03 -3.95
CA ASP A 196 41.38 -1.91 -4.69
C ASP A 196 40.80 -3.29 -5.01
N PHE A 197 39.51 -3.31 -5.37
CA PHE A 197 38.78 -4.53 -5.66
C PHE A 197 38.11 -4.49 -7.05
N MET A 198 37.92 -5.67 -7.61
CA MET A 198 37.14 -5.90 -8.83
C MET A 198 35.89 -6.69 -8.49
N TYR A 199 34.74 -6.22 -8.97
CA TYR A 199 33.44 -6.86 -8.82
C TYR A 199 32.84 -7.11 -10.20
N ASN A 200 32.37 -8.33 -10.46
CA ASN A 200 31.81 -8.76 -11.75
C ASN A 200 32.69 -8.44 -12.98
N GLY A 201 34.02 -8.41 -12.80
CA GLY A 201 34.99 -8.15 -13.87
C GLY A 201 35.33 -6.66 -14.08
N GLU A 202 34.71 -5.74 -13.35
CA GLU A 202 34.99 -4.31 -13.39
C GLU A 202 35.70 -3.84 -12.11
N ILE A 203 36.69 -2.95 -12.26
CA ILE A 203 37.35 -2.32 -11.12
C ILE A 203 36.34 -1.39 -10.45
N ILE A 204 36.17 -1.56 -9.14
CA ILE A 204 35.27 -0.74 -8.33
C ILE A 204 35.87 0.66 -8.23
N LYS A 205 35.06 1.68 -8.54
CA LYS A 205 35.48 3.08 -8.44
C LYS A 205 35.24 3.60 -7.03
N ASP A 206 36.16 4.40 -6.53
CA ASP A 206 36.09 5.05 -5.22
C ASP A 206 35.91 4.07 -4.05
N ASP A 207 36.25 2.79 -4.25
CA ASP A 207 36.02 1.71 -3.29
C ASP A 207 34.55 1.59 -2.84
N ILE A 208 33.58 1.92 -3.69
CA ILE A 208 32.16 1.82 -3.35
C ILE A 208 31.41 0.95 -4.37
N ILE A 209 30.74 -0.10 -3.90
CA ILE A 209 29.71 -0.80 -4.67
C ILE A 209 28.40 -0.03 -4.48
N LYS A 210 27.93 0.64 -5.54
CA LYS A 210 26.73 1.48 -5.48
C LYS A 210 25.45 0.68 -5.67
N ASP A 211 24.38 1.13 -5.02
CA ASP A 211 23.01 0.66 -5.22
C ASP A 211 22.86 -0.89 -5.12
N PHE A 212 23.58 -1.52 -4.19
CA PHE A 212 23.50 -2.96 -3.99
C PHE A 212 22.12 -3.35 -3.45
N GLU A 213 21.39 -4.21 -4.16
CA GLU A 213 20.06 -4.67 -3.79
C GLU A 213 20.13 -5.71 -2.66
N VAL A 214 19.55 -5.40 -1.50
CA VAL A 214 19.53 -6.31 -0.36
C VAL A 214 18.35 -7.26 -0.47
N THR A 215 18.63 -8.53 -0.76
CA THR A 215 17.63 -9.59 -0.92
C THR A 215 17.56 -10.60 0.23
N ALA A 216 18.46 -10.50 1.21
CA ALA A 216 18.59 -11.35 2.39
C ALA A 216 19.32 -10.58 3.50
N ASP A 217 19.18 -11.01 4.77
CA ASP A 217 19.85 -10.36 5.91
C ASP A 217 21.38 -10.58 5.91
N THR A 218 21.90 -11.45 5.05
CA THR A 218 23.34 -11.69 4.89
C THR A 218 23.68 -11.96 3.43
N HIS A 219 24.60 -11.16 2.88
CA HIS A 219 25.20 -11.37 1.57
C HIS A 219 26.69 -11.70 1.72
N LYS A 220 27.16 -12.60 0.85
CA LYS A 220 28.59 -12.84 0.60
C LYS A 220 28.88 -12.46 -0.84
N ILE A 221 29.53 -11.33 -1.03
CA ILE A 221 29.81 -10.77 -2.36
C ILE A 221 31.26 -11.08 -2.68
N LYS A 222 31.49 -11.84 -3.76
CA LYS A 222 32.83 -12.26 -4.16
C LYS A 222 33.53 -11.12 -4.89
N LEU A 223 34.75 -10.80 -4.46
CA LEU A 223 35.58 -9.74 -5.01
C LEU A 223 36.95 -10.32 -5.40
N LYS A 224 37.59 -9.72 -6.40
CA LYS A 224 38.99 -10.03 -6.73
C LYS A 224 39.88 -8.87 -6.31
N VAL A 225 40.94 -9.17 -5.56
CA VAL A 225 41.90 -8.17 -5.07
C VAL A 225 42.81 -7.74 -6.21
N VAL A 226 42.92 -6.44 -6.42
CA VAL A 226 43.80 -5.85 -7.43
C VAL A 226 44.79 -4.87 -6.80
N ALA A 227 45.85 -4.52 -7.53
CA ALA A 227 46.80 -3.51 -7.07
C ALA A 227 46.11 -2.15 -6.98
N GLN A 228 46.39 -1.42 -5.89
CA GLN A 228 45.91 -0.05 -5.67
C GLN A 228 46.16 0.83 -6.90
N GLN A 229 45.09 1.40 -7.44
CA GLN A 229 45.15 2.37 -8.53
C GLN A 229 45.50 3.75 -7.96
N PRO A 230 46.24 4.58 -8.72
CA PRO A 230 46.48 5.96 -8.34
C PRO A 230 45.13 6.71 -8.22
N GLN A 231 44.77 7.15 -7.02
CA GLN A 231 43.59 8.00 -6.85
C GLN A 231 43.87 9.38 -7.49
N PRO A 232 42.92 9.96 -8.24
CA PRO A 232 43.05 11.34 -8.71
C PRO A 232 43.16 12.28 -7.51
N LEU A 233 44.14 13.19 -7.54
CA LEU A 233 44.28 14.27 -6.57
C LEU A 233 42.93 14.98 -6.40
N LYS A 234 42.27 14.81 -5.23
CA LYS A 234 41.09 15.61 -4.88
C LYS A 234 41.53 17.07 -4.87
N ALA A 235 41.03 17.85 -5.82
CA ALA A 235 41.16 19.29 -5.79
C ALA A 235 40.44 19.80 -4.54
N SER A 236 41.18 20.53 -3.71
CA SER A 236 40.73 21.15 -2.46
C SER A 236 39.62 22.17 -2.67
#